data_AF-A0A090AEK1-F1
#
_entry.id   AF-A0A090AEK1-F1
#
_cell.length_a   1.000
_cell.length_b   1.000
_cell.length_c   1.000
_cell.angle_alpha   90.00
_cell.angle_beta   90.00
_cell.angle_gamma   90.00
#
_symmetry.space_group_name_H-M   'P 1'
#
loop_
_entity.id
_entity.type
_entity.pdbx_description
1 polymer ?
#
loop_
_entity_poly.entity_id
_entity_poly.type
_entity_poly.pdbx_seq_one_letter_code
_entity_poly.pdbx_strand_id
1 'polypeptide(L)'
;MIELPNDIESLQELNQRLLEKNAQRRAEIAELRRRLGPDRSHSHKPPSRDGYQKKTVKPDLPKERKRPHGGQKRHRGNTLKRVEPTEHEHLQVPSQCQCCGHQFRAAEVNLIQSRQGFELVAPKLEVTEHRLGQVKCGGLFAGNTQPR
;
A
#
# COMPACT_ATOMS: atom_id res chain seq x y z
N MET A 1 -49.16 -14.59 8.13
CA MET A 1 -49.69 -15.46 7.07
C MET A 1 -50.66 -14.60 6.27
N ILE A 2 -50.49 -14.46 4.96
CA ILE A 2 -51.46 -13.74 4.14
C ILE A 2 -52.60 -14.72 3.92
N GLU A 3 -53.78 -14.45 4.46
CA GLU A 3 -54.98 -15.24 4.17
C GLU A 3 -55.34 -14.98 2.71
N LEU A 4 -55.18 -15.99 1.86
CA LEU A 4 -55.62 -15.93 0.48
C LEU A 4 -57.11 -16.24 0.42
N PRO A 5 -57.90 -15.44 -0.32
CA PRO A 5 -59.27 -15.78 -0.65
C PRO A 5 -59.34 -17.15 -1.32
N ASN A 6 -60.42 -17.92 -1.07
CA ASN A 6 -60.57 -19.28 -1.58
C ASN A 6 -61.61 -19.39 -2.71
N ASP A 7 -62.10 -18.25 -3.19
CA ASP A 7 -63.02 -18.13 -4.32
C ASP A 7 -62.28 -17.60 -5.57
N ILE A 8 -62.74 -18.04 -6.74
CA ILE A 8 -62.08 -17.78 -8.02
C ILE A 8 -62.10 -16.28 -8.36
N GLU A 9 -63.19 -15.60 -8.04
CA GLU A 9 -63.40 -14.18 -8.36
C GLU A 9 -62.42 -13.29 -7.56
N SER A 10 -62.34 -13.48 -6.24
CA SER A 10 -61.38 -12.76 -5.40
C SER A 10 -59.93 -13.07 -5.76
N LEU A 11 -59.62 -14.30 -6.18
CA LEU A 11 -58.29 -14.65 -6.67
C LEU A 11 -57.95 -13.96 -8.01
N GLN A 12 -58.93 -13.76 -8.89
CA GLN A 12 -58.75 -13.03 -10.15
C GLN A 12 -58.50 -11.54 -9.88
N GLU A 13 -59.28 -10.92 -9.00
CA GLU A 13 -59.08 -9.52 -8.59
C GLU A 13 -57.71 -9.30 -7.94
N LEU A 14 -57.31 -10.20 -7.05
CA LEU A 14 -56.01 -10.13 -6.39
C LEU A 14 -54.87 -10.29 -7.40
N ASN A 15 -55.00 -11.19 -8.36
CA ASN A 15 -54.03 -11.33 -9.45
C ASN A 15 -53.93 -10.07 -10.30
N GLN A 16 -55.05 -9.46 -10.68
CA GLN A 16 -55.06 -8.22 -11.46
C GLN A 16 -54.34 -7.09 -10.70
N ARG A 17 -54.65 -6.93 -9.41
CA ARG A 17 -54.00 -5.94 -8.54
C ARG A 17 -52.50 -6.19 -8.37
N LEU A 18 -52.08 -7.45 -8.28
CA LEU A 18 -50.66 -7.81 -8.19
C LEU A 18 -49.93 -7.56 -9.51
N LEU A 19 -50.56 -7.82 -10.65
CA LEU A 19 -50.01 -7.55 -11.98
C LEU A 19 -49.80 -6.04 -12.20
N GLU A 20 -50.78 -5.21 -11.83
CA GLU A 20 -50.66 -3.75 -11.90
C GLU A 20 -49.51 -3.22 -11.03
N LYS A 21 -49.44 -3.67 -9.77
CA LYS A 21 -48.33 -3.30 -8.87
C LYS A 21 -46.98 -3.75 -9.40
N ASN A 22 -46.89 -4.94 -9.99
CA ASN A 22 -45.67 -5.42 -10.62
C ASN A 22 -45.29 -4.57 -11.83
N ALA A 23 -46.25 -4.20 -12.68
CA ALA A 23 -46.00 -3.35 -13.83
C ALA A 23 -45.47 -1.97 -13.41
N GLN A 24 -46.09 -1.35 -12.41
CA GLN A 24 -45.64 -0.06 -11.84
C GLN A 24 -44.23 -0.15 -11.28
N ARG A 25 -43.94 -1.16 -10.43
CA ARG A 25 -42.61 -1.37 -9.86
C ARG A 25 -41.56 -1.63 -10.94
N ARG A 26 -41.89 -2.40 -11.98
CA ARG A 26 -40.97 -2.66 -13.10
C ARG A 26 -40.67 -1.41 -13.90
N ALA A 27 -41.66 -0.54 -14.13
CA ALA A 27 -41.47 0.75 -14.79
C ALA A 27 -40.58 1.68 -13.95
N GLU A 28 -40.81 1.75 -12.64
CA GLU A 28 -40.00 2.54 -11.72
C GLU A 28 -38.55 2.03 -11.66
N ILE A 29 -38.35 0.72 -11.56
CA ILE A 29 -37.01 0.11 -11.61
C ILE A 29 -36.32 0.40 -12.95
N ALA A 30 -37.04 0.34 -14.07
CA ALA A 30 -36.49 0.66 -15.38
C ALA A 30 -36.06 2.13 -15.47
N GLU A 31 -36.87 3.06 -14.94
CA GLU A 31 -36.55 4.48 -14.89
C GLU A 31 -35.39 4.78 -13.95
N LEU A 32 -35.35 4.16 -12.77
CA LEU A 32 -34.23 4.29 -11.83
C LEU A 32 -32.94 3.74 -12.43
N ARG A 33 -32.98 2.57 -13.10
CA ARG A 33 -31.82 2.01 -13.82
C ARG A 33 -31.38 2.89 -14.99
N ARG A 34 -32.32 3.53 -15.70
CA ARG A 34 -32.03 4.50 -16.75
C ARG A 34 -31.33 5.74 -16.19
N ARG A 35 -31.83 6.29 -15.08
CA ARG A 35 -31.27 7.46 -14.38
C ARG A 35 -29.89 7.18 -13.79
N LEU A 36 -29.70 6.01 -13.20
CA LEU A 36 -28.41 5.59 -12.66
C LEU A 36 -27.40 5.29 -13.76
N GLY A 37 -27.87 5.06 -14.99
CA GLY A 37 -27.04 4.68 -16.12
C GLY A 37 -26.29 3.36 -15.86
N PRO A 38 -25.63 2.79 -16.87
CA PRO A 38 -24.59 1.81 -16.59
C PRO A 38 -23.47 2.55 -15.86
N ASP A 39 -23.38 2.30 -14.57
CA ASP A 39 -22.22 2.57 -13.74
C ASP A 39 -20.98 2.13 -14.54
N ARG A 40 -20.16 3.08 -14.98
CA ARG A 40 -18.94 2.84 -15.80
C ARG A 40 -17.88 2.03 -15.03
N SER A 41 -18.21 1.60 -13.81
CA SER A 41 -17.46 0.71 -12.93
C SER A 41 -17.46 -0.76 -13.40
N HIS A 42 -18.32 -1.16 -14.34
CA HIS A 42 -18.08 -2.40 -15.08
C HIS A 42 -17.04 -2.16 -16.18
N SER A 43 -15.84 -2.71 -15.97
CA SER A 43 -14.55 -2.37 -16.56
C SER A 43 -14.34 -2.70 -18.05
N HIS A 44 -15.36 -2.54 -18.90
CA HIS A 44 -15.28 -2.88 -20.32
C HIS A 44 -15.46 -1.68 -21.26
N LYS A 45 -15.60 -0.46 -20.74
CA LYS A 45 -15.53 0.76 -21.55
C LYS A 45 -14.16 1.44 -21.36
N PRO A 46 -13.39 1.65 -22.44
CA PRO A 46 -12.13 2.36 -22.33
C PRO A 46 -12.37 3.83 -21.94
N PRO A 47 -11.51 4.41 -21.08
CA PRO A 47 -11.68 5.76 -20.54
C PRO A 47 -11.56 6.87 -21.60
N SER A 48 -11.20 6.52 -22.83
CA SER A 48 -11.15 7.41 -24.00
C SER A 48 -12.53 7.73 -24.57
N ARG A 49 -13.57 6.92 -24.28
CA ARG A 49 -14.93 7.10 -24.80
C ARG A 49 -15.80 8.05 -23.98
N ASP A 50 -15.27 8.55 -22.87
CA ASP A 50 -16.01 9.26 -21.84
C ASP A 50 -16.28 10.73 -22.13
N GLY A 51 -15.77 11.26 -23.24
CA GLY A 51 -15.94 12.65 -23.67
C GLY A 51 -15.29 13.67 -22.72
N TYR A 52 -15.36 14.95 -23.09
CA TYR A 52 -14.83 16.07 -22.30
C TYR A 52 -15.67 16.40 -21.05
N GLN A 53 -16.80 15.73 -20.85
CA GLN A 53 -17.67 15.87 -19.67
C GLN A 53 -17.22 14.97 -18.51
N LYS A 54 -15.91 14.78 -18.32
CA LYS A 54 -15.44 14.18 -17.06
C LYS A 54 -15.87 15.12 -15.94
N LYS A 55 -16.64 14.61 -14.97
CA LYS A 55 -16.80 15.31 -13.70
C LYS A 55 -15.40 15.63 -13.22
N THR A 56 -15.11 16.91 -12.94
CA THR A 56 -13.89 17.28 -12.24
C THR A 56 -13.91 16.50 -10.94
N VAL A 57 -13.17 15.39 -10.90
CA VAL A 57 -12.87 14.71 -9.67
C VAL A 57 -12.05 15.74 -8.92
N LYS A 58 -12.69 16.53 -8.06
CA LYS A 58 -11.96 17.26 -7.04
C LYS A 58 -11.17 16.17 -6.34
N PRO A 59 -9.83 16.15 -6.42
CA PRO A 59 -9.08 15.22 -5.60
C PRO A 59 -9.56 15.49 -4.18
N ASP A 60 -10.15 14.49 -3.54
CA ASP A 60 -10.56 14.58 -2.15
C ASP A 60 -9.25 14.97 -1.44
N LEU A 61 -9.17 16.23 -1.00
CA LEU A 61 -7.98 16.74 -0.31
C LEU A 61 -7.64 15.68 0.73
N PRO A 62 -6.41 15.14 0.73
CA PRO A 62 -6.11 13.96 1.53
C PRO A 62 -6.58 14.23 2.95
N LYS A 63 -7.60 13.49 3.39
CA LYS A 63 -8.13 13.58 4.75
C LYS A 63 -6.93 13.57 5.68
N GLU A 64 -6.88 14.53 6.60
CA GLU A 64 -5.79 14.69 7.55
C GLU A 64 -5.28 13.31 7.97
N ARG A 65 -4.01 13.04 7.65
CA ARG A 65 -3.40 11.76 7.96
C ARG A 65 -3.51 11.56 9.46
N LYS A 66 -4.40 10.67 9.91
CA LYS A 66 -4.50 10.23 11.33
C LYS A 66 -3.20 9.61 11.86
N ARG A 67 -2.22 9.37 10.99
CA ARG A 67 -0.90 8.87 11.36
C ARG A 67 0.11 10.02 11.23
N PRO A 68 0.81 10.38 12.32
CA PRO A 68 1.89 11.35 12.23
C PRO A 68 2.95 10.86 11.24
N HIS A 69 3.54 11.78 10.50
CA HIS A 69 4.70 11.49 9.68
C HIS A 69 5.88 11.11 10.60
N GLY A 70 6.51 9.96 10.36
CA GLY A 70 7.66 9.48 11.15
C GLY A 70 7.52 8.03 11.63
N GLY A 71 8.49 7.59 12.41
CA GLY A 71 8.50 6.25 13.02
C GLY A 71 7.32 6.05 13.97
N GLN A 72 6.98 4.78 14.22
CA GLN A 72 5.92 4.42 15.17
C GLN A 72 6.19 5.04 16.55
N LYS A 73 5.12 5.50 17.22
CA LYS A 73 5.19 6.05 18.58
C LYS A 73 5.91 5.05 19.48
N ARG A 74 6.98 5.49 20.17
CA ARG A 74 7.90 4.72 21.05
C ARG A 74 9.08 3.99 20.39
N HIS A 75 9.24 4.00 19.07
CA HIS A 75 10.53 3.61 18.49
C HIS A 75 11.57 4.70 18.79
N ARG A 76 12.60 4.35 19.57
CA ARG A 76 13.78 5.19 19.70
C ARG A 76 14.48 5.20 18.34
N GLY A 77 14.48 6.35 17.67
CA GLY A 77 15.32 6.52 16.48
C GLY A 77 16.79 6.44 16.88
N ASN A 78 17.51 5.46 16.36
CA ASN A 78 18.97 5.42 16.41
C ASN A 78 19.50 5.94 15.08
N THR A 79 19.43 7.26 14.89
CA THR A 79 20.17 7.92 13.81
C THR A 79 21.67 7.70 14.06
N LEU A 80 22.44 7.40 13.00
CA LEU A 80 23.89 7.26 13.06
C LEU A 80 24.50 8.59 13.52
N LYS A 81 24.87 8.67 14.80
CA LYS A 81 25.56 9.82 15.38
C LYS A 81 27.03 9.74 15.00
N ARG A 82 27.66 10.91 14.87
CA ARG A 82 29.10 11.02 14.69
C ARG A 82 29.82 10.25 15.81
N VAL A 83 30.86 9.50 15.46
CA VAL A 83 31.62 8.63 16.38
C VAL A 83 33.08 9.04 16.43
N GLU A 84 33.71 8.92 17.60
CA GLU A 84 35.17 9.08 17.78
C GLU A 84 35.65 8.01 18.78
N PRO A 85 36.75 7.29 18.50
CA PRO A 85 37.62 7.38 17.32
C PRO A 85 36.99 6.78 16.05
N THR A 86 37.48 7.17 14.86
CA THR A 86 37.07 6.60 13.57
C THR A 86 38.06 5.52 13.14
N GLU A 87 37.60 4.46 12.48
CA GLU A 87 38.47 3.40 11.95
C GLU A 87 39.40 3.90 10.83
N HIS A 88 38.91 4.84 10.01
CA HIS A 88 39.65 5.42 8.88
C HIS A 88 39.47 6.94 8.84
N GLU A 89 40.59 7.65 8.66
CA GLU A 89 40.62 9.10 8.50
C GLU A 89 41.30 9.47 7.19
N HIS A 90 40.59 10.21 6.33
CA HIS A 90 41.10 10.67 5.05
C HIS A 90 41.06 12.20 4.98
N LEU A 91 42.24 12.82 5.06
CA LEU A 91 42.39 14.26 4.89
C LEU A 91 42.56 14.58 3.40
N GLN A 92 41.58 15.28 2.83
CA GLN A 92 41.67 15.76 1.45
C GLN A 92 42.23 17.18 1.42
N VAL A 93 43.42 17.33 0.84
CA VAL A 93 44.10 18.62 0.66
C VAL A 93 44.54 18.78 -0.79
N PRO A 94 44.48 20.00 -1.35
CA PRO A 94 45.13 20.28 -2.63
C PRO A 94 46.64 20.06 -2.49
N SER A 95 47.29 19.53 -3.53
CA SER A 95 48.75 19.32 -3.52
C SER A 95 49.55 20.62 -3.73
N GLN A 96 48.96 21.63 -4.39
CA GLN A 96 49.61 22.89 -4.70
C GLN A 96 48.62 24.06 -4.86
N CYS A 97 49.10 25.31 -4.71
CA CYS A 97 48.29 26.48 -5.03
C CYS A 97 48.01 26.52 -6.54
N GLN A 98 46.74 26.69 -6.90
CA GLN A 98 46.35 26.93 -8.29
C GLN A 98 46.85 28.29 -8.82
N CYS A 99 47.22 29.20 -7.92
CA CYS A 99 47.67 30.55 -8.22
C CYS A 99 49.16 30.64 -8.60
N CYS A 100 50.03 29.98 -7.84
CA CYS A 100 51.48 30.15 -7.91
C CYS A 100 52.25 28.82 -7.94
N GLY A 101 51.56 27.67 -7.88
CA GLY A 101 52.19 26.35 -7.90
C GLY A 101 52.91 25.94 -6.61
N HIS A 102 52.85 26.75 -5.55
CA HIS A 102 53.44 26.42 -4.25
C HIS A 102 52.86 25.10 -3.70
N GLN A 103 53.72 24.17 -3.29
CA GLN A 103 53.31 22.91 -2.67
C GLN A 103 53.12 23.06 -1.17
N PHE A 104 51.97 22.60 -0.67
CA PHE A 104 51.62 22.75 0.74
C PHE A 104 52.30 21.69 1.62
N ARG A 105 52.75 22.12 2.79
CA ARG A 105 53.25 21.22 3.86
C ARG A 105 52.10 20.83 4.79
N ALA A 106 52.20 19.67 5.44
CA ALA A 106 51.16 19.20 6.36
C ALA A 106 50.84 20.20 7.49
N ALA A 107 51.85 20.95 7.97
CA ALA A 107 51.67 21.95 9.02
C ALA A 107 50.89 23.21 8.57
N GLU A 108 50.71 23.42 7.27
CA GLU A 108 50.00 24.57 6.71
C GLU A 108 48.50 24.27 6.50
N VAL A 109 48.10 23.00 6.68
CA VAL A 109 46.73 22.54 6.47
C VAL A 109 45.88 22.85 7.69
N ASN A 110 44.81 23.61 7.49
CA ASN A 110 43.79 23.87 8.50
C ASN A 110 42.51 23.06 8.18
N LEU A 111 41.99 22.32 9.17
CA LEU A 111 40.73 21.59 9.03
C LEU A 111 39.55 22.57 9.09
N ILE A 112 38.88 22.78 7.96
CA ILE A 112 37.74 23.70 7.88
C ILE A 112 36.38 23.00 8.06
N GLN A 113 36.27 21.73 7.67
CA GLN A 113 35.05 20.93 7.73
C GLN A 113 35.38 19.45 7.86
N SER A 114 34.45 18.67 8.42
CA SER A 114 34.56 17.21 8.45
C SER A 114 33.19 16.55 8.29
N ARG A 115 33.16 15.40 7.61
CA ARG A 115 31.98 14.56 7.42
C ARG A 115 32.35 13.10 7.69
N GLN A 116 31.43 12.34 8.29
CA GLN A 116 31.59 10.90 8.46
C GLN A 116 30.61 10.18 7.54
N GLY A 117 31.15 9.29 6.72
CA GLY A 117 30.37 8.30 5.97
C GLY A 117 30.29 7.03 6.79
N PHE A 118 29.10 6.43 6.85
CA PHE A 118 28.89 5.12 7.46
C PHE A 118 28.65 4.12 6.35
N GLU A 119 29.65 3.29 6.08
CA GLU A 119 29.53 2.19 5.13
C GLU A 119 29.40 0.88 5.90
N LEU A 120 28.41 0.08 5.52
CA LEU A 120 28.31 -1.28 6.02
C LEU A 120 29.24 -2.15 5.20
N VAL A 121 30.21 -2.77 5.87
CA VAL A 121 30.96 -3.88 5.26
C VAL A 121 29.95 -4.96 4.86
N ALA A 122 30.17 -5.59 3.71
CA ALA A 122 29.27 -6.61 3.18
C ALA A 122 28.87 -7.59 4.30
N PRO A 123 27.55 -7.69 4.63
CA PRO A 123 27.11 -8.50 5.74
C PRO A 123 27.50 -9.95 5.48
N LYS A 124 28.03 -10.61 6.50
CA LYS A 124 28.32 -12.05 6.41
C LYS A 124 26.99 -12.78 6.24
N LEU A 125 26.88 -13.62 5.21
CA LEU A 125 25.70 -14.45 5.01
C LEU A 125 25.70 -15.54 6.07
N GLU A 126 24.76 -15.46 7.00
CA GLU A 126 24.45 -16.57 7.90
C GLU A 126 23.41 -17.47 7.22
N VAL A 127 23.77 -18.73 7.01
CA VAL A 127 22.88 -19.72 6.38
C VAL A 127 22.38 -20.67 7.46
N THR A 128 21.07 -20.63 7.72
CA THR A 128 20.40 -21.54 8.66
C THR A 128 19.56 -22.54 7.87
N GLU A 129 19.95 -23.82 7.92
CA GLU A 129 19.14 -24.90 7.35
C GLU A 129 18.14 -25.42 8.41
N HIS A 130 16.84 -25.29 8.12
CA HIS A 130 15.79 -25.88 8.96
C HIS A 130 15.38 -27.24 8.39
N ARG A 131 15.78 -28.32 9.07
CA ARG A 131 15.37 -29.69 8.71
C ARG A 131 14.16 -30.12 9.53
N LEU A 132 13.20 -30.75 8.86
CA LEU A 132 12.02 -31.32 9.49
C LEU A 132 12.25 -32.81 9.73
N GLY A 133 12.14 -33.23 10.98
CA GLY A 133 12.16 -34.65 11.36
C GLY A 133 10.76 -35.25 11.30
N GLN A 134 10.69 -36.54 10.97
CA GLN A 134 9.48 -37.35 11.06
C GLN A 134 9.76 -38.52 12.01
N VAL A 135 8.84 -38.77 12.93
CA VAL A 135 8.91 -39.88 13.89
C VAL A 135 7.81 -40.90 13.61
N LYS A 136 8.12 -42.19 13.77
CA LYS A 136 7.16 -43.28 13.63
C LYS A 136 6.77 -43.81 15.01
N CYS A 137 5.49 -43.81 15.33
CA CYS A 137 4.95 -44.41 16.54
C CYS A 137 3.69 -45.23 16.20
N GLY A 138 3.63 -46.49 16.62
CA GLY A 138 2.45 -47.35 16.42
C GLY A 138 2.07 -47.61 14.95
N GLY A 139 3.01 -47.46 14.00
CA GLY A 139 2.74 -47.60 12.57
C GLY A 139 2.42 -46.31 11.83
N LEU A 140 2.20 -45.20 12.54
CA LEU A 140 1.89 -43.89 11.99
C LEU A 140 3.13 -42.98 12.00
N PHE A 141 3.22 -42.13 10.99
CA PHE A 141 4.25 -41.10 10.90
C PHE A 141 3.71 -39.74 11.37
N ALA A 142 4.41 -39.10 12.31
CA ALA A 142 4.14 -37.73 12.74
C ALA A 142 5.36 -36.85 12.41
N GLY A 143 5.13 -35.71 11.78
CA GLY A 143 6.18 -34.74 11.44
C GLY A 143 5.67 -33.32 11.59
N ASN A 144 6.54 -32.40 11.98
CA ASN A 144 6.20 -30.99 12.05
C ASN A 144 6.12 -30.41 10.63
N THR A 145 4.95 -29.94 10.21
CA THR A 145 4.79 -29.16 8.98
C THR A 145 5.04 -27.68 9.28
N GLN A 146 6.03 -27.05 8.66
CA GLN A 146 6.15 -25.60 8.71
C GLN A 146 4.96 -24.96 7.96
N PRO A 147 4.26 -23.96 8.54
CA PRO A 147 3.30 -23.16 7.80
C PRO A 147 4.05 -22.34 6.73
N ARG A 148 3.57 -22.41 5.49
CA ARG A 148 4.05 -21.62 4.35
C ARG A 148 3.73 -20.14 4.50
#